data_AF-C4M6N1-F1
#
_entry.id   AF-C4M6N1-F1
#
_cell.length_a   1.000
_cell.length_b   1.000
_cell.length_c   1.000
_cell.angle_alpha   90.00
_cell.angle_beta   90.00
_cell.angle_gamma   90.00
#
_symmetry.space_group_name_H-M   'P 1'
#
loop_
_entity.id
_entity.type
_entity.pdbx_description
1 polymer ?
#
loop_
_entity_poly.entity_id
_entity_poly.type
_entity_poly.pdbx_seq_one_letter_code
_entity_poly.pdbx_strand_id
1 'polypeptide(L)'
;MSKEHHPLIISTSVKHTVQLNSLHKVKEVNQRGIENVIKFRRMTTHFKAPLSEEELTKLSQFILLFQSNEVSITILHEKEIQQLLEKDNFTPKYSAIIVSSLLSSPVKCIDILNRVELFCTSNEWFGYWNKGLASKYKTLHKTNSTYCLCVGHSLLRFVRYSPRPSPSIQYNY
;
A
#
# COMPACT_ATOMS: atom_id res chain seq x y z
N MET A 1 9.68 63.79 53.02
CA MET A 1 8.59 63.07 52.35
C MET A 1 9.02 62.81 50.92
N SER A 2 9.40 61.58 50.58
CA SER A 2 9.72 61.18 49.21
C SER A 2 8.71 60.13 48.79
N LYS A 3 8.01 60.40 47.68
CA LYS A 3 6.91 59.60 47.15
C LYS A 3 7.48 58.39 46.43
N GLU A 4 6.96 57.23 46.78
CA GLU A 4 7.06 56.00 46.01
C GLU A 4 6.52 56.22 44.60
N HIS A 5 7.32 55.86 43.60
CA HIS A 5 6.79 55.46 42.30
C HIS A 5 7.64 54.29 41.79
N HIS A 6 7.08 53.10 41.92
CA HIS A 6 7.53 51.90 41.22
C HIS A 6 7.40 52.10 39.70
N PRO A 7 8.46 51.92 38.92
CA PRO A 7 8.31 51.55 37.53
C PRO A 7 8.11 50.02 37.47
N LEU A 8 6.93 49.62 37.02
CA LEU A 8 6.65 48.27 36.54
C LEU A 8 7.72 47.86 35.53
N ILE A 9 8.60 46.95 35.91
CA ILE A 9 9.48 46.25 34.97
C ILE A 9 8.58 45.33 34.14
N ILE A 10 8.13 45.81 32.98
CA ILE A 10 7.61 44.93 31.95
C ILE A 10 8.82 44.17 31.40
N SER A 11 9.08 42.99 31.96
CA SER A 11 9.95 41.99 31.36
C SER A 11 9.30 41.51 30.06
N THR A 12 9.59 42.20 28.96
CA THR A 12 9.35 41.67 27.62
C THR A 12 10.38 40.57 27.36
N SER A 13 10.11 39.38 27.90
CA SER A 13 10.73 38.13 27.45
C SER A 13 10.15 37.80 26.07
N VAL A 14 10.53 38.57 25.06
CA VAL A 14 10.34 38.18 23.65
C VAL A 14 11.40 37.13 23.36
N LYS A 15 11.10 35.89 23.74
CA LYS A 15 11.69 34.76 23.04
C LYS A 15 11.14 34.85 21.62
N HIS A 16 11.95 35.41 20.72
CA HIS A 16 11.81 35.17 19.30
C HIS A 16 11.96 33.66 19.09
N THR A 17 10.85 32.93 19.20
CA THR A 17 10.74 31.63 18.58
C THR A 17 10.74 31.93 17.09
N VAL A 18 11.92 31.85 16.48
CA VAL A 18 12.04 31.80 15.03
C VAL A 18 11.07 30.71 14.59
N GLN A 19 9.99 31.12 13.91
CA GLN A 19 9.19 30.19 13.14
C GLN A 19 10.14 29.58 12.12
N LEU A 20 10.67 28.40 12.46
CA LEU A 20 11.15 27.46 11.49
C LEU A 20 9.94 27.20 10.59
N ASN A 21 9.89 27.92 9.47
CA ASN A 21 9.25 27.42 8.27
C ASN A 21 9.77 26.00 8.12
N SER A 22 8.99 25.01 8.56
CA SER A 22 9.26 23.63 8.26
C SER A 22 9.03 23.52 6.77
N LEU A 23 10.09 23.83 6.02
CA LEU A 23 10.33 23.39 4.66
C LEU A 23 9.66 22.04 4.49
N HIS A 24 8.77 21.93 3.51
CA HIS A 24 8.11 20.70 3.08
C HIS A 24 9.08 19.51 3.15
N LYS A 25 9.11 18.84 4.31
CA LYS A 25 9.95 17.68 4.58
C LYS A 25 9.05 16.47 4.57
N VAL A 26 8.63 16.08 3.37
CA VAL A 26 8.40 14.66 3.05
C VAL A 26 8.90 14.42 1.64
N LYS A 27 10.22 14.46 1.47
CA LYS A 27 10.92 13.76 0.38
C LYS A 27 11.90 12.78 1.02
N GLU A 28 11.40 11.87 1.85
CA GLU A 28 12.17 10.71 2.32
C GLU A 28 11.96 9.47 1.44
N VAL A 29 11.36 9.62 0.26
CA VAL A 29 11.07 8.46 -0.61
C VAL A 29 12.23 8.14 -1.55
N ASN A 30 13.12 9.11 -1.84
CA ASN A 30 14.11 8.98 -2.91
C ASN A 30 15.49 8.44 -2.51
N GLN A 31 15.65 7.80 -1.34
CA GLN A 31 16.97 7.29 -0.94
C GLN A 31 17.05 5.94 -0.18
N ARG A 32 16.00 5.11 -0.09
CA ARG A 32 16.04 3.97 0.86
C ARG A 32 15.50 2.68 0.25
N GLY A 33 16.35 1.67 0.17
CA GLY A 33 16.14 0.38 -0.50
C GLY A 33 14.97 -0.46 0.03
N ILE A 34 14.90 -1.73 -0.38
CA ILE A 34 13.76 -2.65 -0.17
C ILE A 34 13.24 -2.70 1.28
N GLU A 35 14.11 -2.50 2.27
CA GLU A 35 13.74 -2.43 3.69
C GLU A 35 12.69 -1.37 3.99
N ASN A 36 12.79 -0.20 3.35
CA ASN A 36 11.84 0.88 3.55
C ASN A 36 10.49 0.54 2.95
N VAL A 37 10.48 -0.03 1.75
CA VAL A 37 9.26 -0.52 1.10
C VAL A 37 8.56 -1.53 2.02
N ILE A 38 9.31 -2.49 2.59
CA ILE A 38 8.76 -3.47 3.54
C ILE A 38 8.21 -2.79 4.79
N LYS A 39 8.93 -1.83 5.37
CA LYS A 39 8.51 -1.06 6.55
C LYS A 39 7.20 -0.33 6.29
N PHE A 40 7.04 0.31 5.13
CA PHE A 40 5.87 1.11 4.79
C PHE A 40 4.73 0.33 4.11
N ARG A 41 4.94 -0.93 3.73
CA ARG A 41 3.88 -1.81 3.19
C ARG A 41 2.70 -1.91 4.17
N ARG A 42 1.54 -1.43 3.77
CA ARG A 42 0.30 -1.46 4.56
C ARG A 42 -0.87 -1.96 3.77
N MET A 43 -1.66 -2.79 4.44
CA MET A 43 -2.99 -3.14 3.98
C MET A 43 -3.84 -1.87 3.96
N THR A 44 -4.29 -1.46 2.77
CA THR A 44 -5.18 -0.32 2.58
C THR A 44 -6.39 -0.79 1.79
N THR A 45 -7.58 -0.49 2.29
CA THR A 45 -8.87 -0.88 1.67
C THR A 45 -9.65 0.32 1.13
N HIS A 46 -9.20 1.54 1.41
CA HIS A 46 -9.87 2.79 1.04
C HIS A 46 -9.04 3.53 -0.02
N PHE A 47 -9.59 3.66 -1.22
CA PHE A 47 -8.90 4.23 -2.37
C PHE A 47 -9.64 5.45 -2.92
N LYS A 48 -8.86 6.39 -3.45
CA LYS A 48 -9.35 7.54 -4.22
C LYS A 48 -9.75 7.11 -5.62
N ALA A 49 -8.87 6.35 -6.27
CA ALA A 49 -8.97 5.95 -7.66
C ALA A 49 -8.21 4.63 -7.90
N PRO A 50 -8.60 3.86 -8.93
CA PRO A 50 -7.79 2.76 -9.46
C PRO A 50 -6.48 3.29 -10.07
N LEU A 51 -5.60 2.38 -10.49
CA LEU A 51 -4.38 2.76 -11.20
C LEU A 51 -4.72 3.34 -12.59
N SER A 52 -3.96 4.34 -13.01
CA SER A 52 -4.07 4.91 -14.36
C SER A 52 -3.50 3.96 -15.42
N GLU A 53 -3.76 4.22 -16.70
CA GLU A 53 -3.23 3.41 -17.80
C GLU A 53 -1.69 3.36 -17.84
N GLU A 54 -1.02 4.48 -17.54
CA GLU A 54 0.44 4.55 -17.44
C GLU A 54 0.96 3.66 -16.30
N GLU A 55 0.30 3.72 -15.15
CA GLU A 55 0.65 2.93 -13.96
C GLU A 55 0.40 1.44 -14.19
N LEU A 56 -0.70 1.09 -14.86
CA LEU A 56 -1.01 -0.27 -15.28
C LEU A 56 0.01 -0.80 -16.30
N THR A 57 0.49 0.04 -17.21
CA THR A 57 1.54 -0.31 -18.17
C THR A 57 2.85 -0.63 -17.43
N LYS A 58 3.24 0.24 -16.49
CA LYS A 58 4.41 0.03 -15.64
C LYS A 58 4.31 -1.24 -14.79
N LEU A 59 3.15 -1.51 -14.22
CA LEU A 59 2.86 -2.76 -13.49
C LEU A 59 2.92 -3.97 -14.42
N SER A 60 2.35 -3.86 -15.62
CA SER A 60 2.35 -4.92 -16.64
C SER A 60 3.77 -5.35 -17.00
N GLN A 61 4.65 -4.38 -17.24
CA GLN A 61 6.08 -4.66 -17.51
C GLN A 61 6.75 -5.40 -16.36
N PHE A 62 6.43 -5.06 -15.11
CA PHE A 62 6.99 -5.75 -13.94
C PHE A 62 6.47 -7.18 -13.81
N ILE A 63 5.16 -7.42 -14.00
CA ILE A 63 4.59 -8.77 -13.84
C ILE A 63 5.05 -9.76 -14.92
N LEU A 64 5.44 -9.29 -16.10
CA LEU A 64 5.98 -10.13 -17.18
C LEU A 64 7.20 -10.94 -16.74
N LEU A 65 7.99 -10.43 -15.78
CA LEU A 65 9.15 -11.12 -15.21
C LEU A 65 8.79 -12.43 -14.49
N PHE A 66 7.53 -12.63 -14.13
CA PHE A 66 7.06 -13.76 -13.34
C PHE A 66 6.06 -14.65 -14.09
N GLN A 67 5.63 -14.24 -15.29
CA GLN A 67 4.79 -15.08 -16.13
C GLN A 67 5.55 -16.32 -16.58
N SER A 68 4.90 -17.47 -16.49
CA SER A 68 5.47 -18.75 -16.90
C SER A 68 4.34 -19.72 -17.26
N ASN A 69 4.69 -20.87 -17.84
CA ASN A 69 3.71 -21.92 -18.15
C ASN A 69 2.95 -22.42 -16.91
N GLU A 70 3.51 -22.25 -15.72
CA GLU A 70 2.90 -22.69 -14.46
C GLU A 70 2.05 -21.61 -13.78
N VAL A 71 2.43 -20.34 -13.92
CA VAL A 71 1.81 -19.21 -13.21
C VAL A 71 1.37 -18.14 -14.19
N SER A 72 0.07 -17.83 -14.15
CA SER A 72 -0.56 -16.74 -14.86
C SER A 72 -0.77 -15.55 -13.92
N ILE A 73 -0.54 -14.35 -14.44
CA ILE A 73 -0.82 -13.10 -13.74
C ILE A 73 -1.73 -12.25 -14.63
N THR A 74 -2.91 -11.91 -14.11
CA THR A 74 -3.94 -11.15 -14.83
C THR A 74 -4.27 -9.89 -14.05
N ILE A 75 -4.27 -8.75 -14.74
CA ILE A 75 -4.81 -7.50 -14.19
C ILE A 75 -6.27 -7.42 -14.64
N LEU A 76 -7.18 -7.27 -13.68
CA LEU A 76 -8.60 -7.11 -13.93
C LEU A 76 -8.95 -5.62 -13.98
N HIS A 77 -9.68 -5.26 -15.02
CA HIS A 77 -10.28 -3.95 -15.21
C HIS A 77 -11.62 -3.83 -14.44
N GLU A 78 -12.15 -2.61 -14.36
CA GLU A 78 -13.39 -2.29 -13.64
C GLU A 78 -14.55 -3.24 -13.97
N LYS A 79 -14.80 -3.48 -15.27
CA LYS A 79 -15.90 -4.34 -15.74
C LYS A 79 -15.74 -5.79 -15.30
N GLU A 80 -14.51 -6.32 -15.32
CA GLU A 80 -14.23 -7.70 -14.92
C GLU A 80 -14.39 -7.89 -13.41
N ILE A 81 -13.98 -6.88 -12.62
CA ILE A 81 -14.18 -6.87 -11.16
C ILE A 81 -15.68 -6.81 -10.84
N GLN A 82 -16.44 -5.96 -11.53
CA GLN A 82 -17.90 -5.86 -11.38
C GLN A 82 -18.59 -7.19 -11.66
N GLN A 83 -18.25 -7.82 -12.79
CA GLN A 83 -18.80 -9.11 -13.19
C GLN A 83 -18.47 -10.20 -12.17
N LEU A 84 -17.21 -10.30 -11.73
CA LEU A 84 -16.83 -11.26 -10.69
C LEU A 84 -17.58 -11.01 -9.39
N LEU A 85 -17.78 -9.75 -8.99
CA LEU A 85 -18.47 -9.44 -7.73
C LEU A 85 -19.99 -9.63 -7.79
N GLU A 86 -20.58 -9.76 -8.99
CA GLU A 86 -22.04 -9.85 -9.22
C GLU A 86 -22.76 -8.66 -8.58
N LYS A 87 -22.19 -7.46 -8.75
CA LYS A 87 -22.73 -6.22 -8.19
C LYS A 87 -23.02 -5.21 -9.29
N ASP A 88 -24.29 -5.18 -9.70
CA ASP A 88 -24.80 -4.12 -10.56
C ASP A 88 -24.68 -2.78 -9.81
N ASN A 89 -24.08 -1.78 -10.46
CA ASN A 89 -23.81 -0.43 -9.93
C ASN A 89 -22.64 -0.27 -8.93
N PHE A 90 -21.71 -1.23 -8.85
CA PHE A 90 -20.49 -1.05 -8.05
C PHE A 90 -19.31 -0.61 -8.92
N THR A 91 -18.82 0.63 -8.78
CA THR A 91 -17.56 1.04 -9.41
C THR A 91 -16.37 0.81 -8.47
N PRO A 92 -15.53 -0.22 -8.70
CA PRO A 92 -14.30 -0.42 -7.94
C PRO A 92 -13.36 0.78 -8.06
N LYS A 93 -12.96 1.34 -6.92
CA LYS A 93 -11.89 2.36 -6.85
C LYS A 93 -10.49 1.76 -6.83
N TYR A 94 -10.33 0.54 -7.33
CA TYR A 94 -9.08 -0.21 -7.31
C TYR A 94 -8.94 -1.04 -8.58
N SER A 95 -7.70 -1.31 -8.95
CA SER A 95 -7.34 -2.35 -9.91
C SER A 95 -7.11 -3.66 -9.13
N ALA A 96 -7.39 -4.81 -9.74
CA ALA A 96 -7.14 -6.10 -9.11
C ALA A 96 -6.11 -6.90 -9.90
N ILE A 97 -5.13 -7.48 -9.21
CA ILE A 97 -4.12 -8.36 -9.78
C ILE A 97 -4.38 -9.76 -9.26
N ILE A 98 -4.65 -10.69 -10.17
CA ILE A 98 -4.79 -12.10 -9.90
C ILE A 98 -3.48 -12.80 -10.23
N VAL A 99 -2.94 -13.54 -9.28
CA VAL A 99 -1.86 -14.51 -9.52
C VAL A 99 -2.46 -15.89 -9.35
N SER A 100 -2.40 -16.71 -10.40
CA SER A 100 -3.05 -18.01 -10.44
C SER A 100 -2.17 -19.10 -11.07
N SER A 101 -2.45 -20.35 -10.70
CA SER A 101 -1.83 -21.53 -11.29
C SER A 101 -2.87 -22.64 -11.48
N LEU A 102 -2.75 -23.37 -12.59
CA LEU A 102 -3.47 -24.62 -12.81
C LEU A 102 -2.90 -25.76 -11.95
N LEU A 103 -1.68 -25.62 -11.42
CA LEU A 103 -1.08 -26.57 -10.48
C LEU A 103 -1.32 -26.12 -9.03
N SER A 104 -1.15 -27.06 -8.10
CA SER A 104 -1.15 -26.76 -6.66
C SER A 104 0.20 -26.16 -6.24
N SER A 105 0.40 -24.88 -6.55
CA SER A 105 1.63 -24.13 -6.32
C SER A 105 1.43 -22.89 -5.42
N PRO A 106 0.87 -23.05 -4.20
CA PRO A 106 0.49 -21.92 -3.34
C PRO A 106 1.69 -21.03 -2.98
N VAL A 107 2.85 -21.63 -2.67
CA VAL A 107 4.06 -20.89 -2.28
C VAL A 107 4.53 -19.96 -3.39
N LYS A 108 4.55 -20.44 -4.65
CA LYS A 108 5.00 -19.67 -5.80
C LYS A 108 4.06 -18.50 -6.10
N CYS A 109 2.75 -18.73 -6.08
CA CYS A 109 1.77 -17.66 -6.27
C CYS A 109 1.83 -16.61 -5.15
N ILE A 110 2.00 -17.03 -3.90
CA ILE A 110 2.16 -16.14 -2.74
C ILE A 110 3.44 -15.30 -2.84
N ASP A 111 4.56 -15.90 -3.24
CA ASP A 111 5.83 -15.18 -3.43
C ASP A 111 5.68 -14.09 -4.50
N ILE A 112 5.12 -14.45 -5.66
CA ILE A 112 4.87 -13.52 -6.76
C ILE A 112 3.94 -12.39 -6.31
N LEU A 113 2.82 -12.70 -5.65
CA LEU A 113 1.89 -11.66 -5.20
C LEU A 113 2.53 -10.72 -4.16
N ASN A 114 3.37 -11.23 -3.25
CA ASN A 114 4.14 -10.40 -2.33
C ASN A 114 5.12 -9.47 -3.06
N ARG A 115 5.83 -9.95 -4.08
CA ARG A 115 6.73 -9.11 -4.89
C ARG A 115 5.98 -8.02 -5.63
N VAL A 116 4.81 -8.34 -6.18
CA VAL A 116 3.91 -7.36 -6.81
C VAL A 116 3.43 -6.32 -5.79
N GLU A 117 3.02 -6.73 -4.59
CA GLU A 117 2.61 -5.80 -3.53
C GLU A 117 3.74 -4.85 -3.10
N LEU A 118 4.98 -5.36 -3.00
CA LEU A 118 6.15 -4.54 -2.70
C LEU A 118 6.46 -3.57 -3.85
N PHE A 119 6.35 -4.01 -5.10
CA PHE A 119 6.49 -3.12 -6.25
C PHE A 119 5.44 -2.00 -6.21
N CYS A 120 4.16 -2.32 -5.98
CA CYS A 120 3.10 -1.33 -5.81
C CYS A 120 3.44 -0.35 -4.68
N THR A 121 3.88 -0.86 -3.52
CA THR A 121 4.26 -0.02 -2.37
C THR A 121 5.41 0.93 -2.71
N SER A 122 6.39 0.49 -3.51
CA SER A 122 7.51 1.35 -3.95
C SER A 122 7.08 2.49 -4.89
N ASN A 123 5.91 2.34 -5.53
CA ASN A 123 5.27 3.37 -6.35
C ASN A 123 4.15 4.11 -5.61
N GLU A 124 4.08 3.99 -4.27
CA GLU A 124 3.05 4.60 -3.42
C GLU A 124 1.61 4.14 -3.75
N TRP A 125 1.47 2.99 -4.40
CA TRP A 125 0.19 2.31 -4.58
C TRP A 125 0.02 1.27 -3.48
N PHE A 126 -1.06 1.39 -2.73
CA PHE A 126 -1.33 0.51 -1.60
C PHE A 126 -2.47 -0.43 -1.92
N GLY A 127 -2.56 -1.53 -1.20
CA GLY A 127 -3.53 -2.54 -1.51
C GLY A 127 -3.86 -3.47 -0.36
N TYR A 128 -4.72 -4.44 -0.64
CA TYR A 128 -5.05 -5.51 0.28
C TYR A 128 -5.29 -6.81 -0.47
N TRP A 129 -5.03 -7.92 0.21
CA TRP A 129 -5.26 -9.24 -0.37
C TRP A 129 -6.75 -9.58 -0.27
N ASN A 130 -7.40 -9.81 -1.41
CA ASN A 130 -8.84 -10.04 -1.50
C ASN A 130 -9.15 -11.52 -1.72
N LYS A 131 -9.41 -12.24 -0.62
CA LYS A 131 -9.76 -13.68 -0.67
C LYS A 131 -11.06 -13.94 -1.44
N GLY A 132 -12.03 -13.03 -1.35
CA GLY A 132 -13.33 -13.18 -2.02
C GLY A 132 -13.17 -13.16 -3.54
N LEU A 133 -12.49 -12.13 -4.07
CA LEU A 133 -12.24 -12.02 -5.51
C LEU A 133 -11.38 -13.18 -6.03
N ALA A 134 -10.35 -13.57 -5.27
CA ALA A 134 -9.52 -14.73 -5.59
C ALA A 134 -10.33 -16.03 -5.68
N SER A 135 -11.25 -16.26 -4.72
CA SER A 135 -12.10 -17.46 -4.71
C SER A 135 -13.07 -17.47 -5.89
N LYS A 136 -13.69 -16.35 -6.22
CA LYS A 136 -14.60 -16.26 -7.36
C LYS A 136 -13.87 -16.49 -8.69
N TYR A 137 -12.71 -15.87 -8.87
CA TYR A 137 -11.84 -16.12 -10.02
C TYR A 137 -11.41 -17.59 -10.09
N LYS A 138 -11.04 -18.18 -8.94
CA LYS A 138 -10.65 -19.59 -8.85
C LYS A 138 -11.73 -20.52 -9.39
N THR A 139 -12.98 -20.31 -8.96
CA THR A 139 -14.13 -21.10 -9.41
C THR A 139 -14.39 -20.92 -10.91
N LEU A 140 -14.40 -19.67 -11.39
CA LEU A 140 -14.71 -19.35 -12.79
C LEU A 140 -13.66 -19.94 -13.76
N HIS A 141 -12.38 -19.80 -13.42
CA HIS A 141 -11.27 -20.22 -14.28
C HIS A 141 -10.69 -21.59 -13.94
N LYS A 142 -11.31 -22.33 -13.00
CA LYS A 142 -10.92 -23.69 -12.57
C LYS A 142 -9.42 -23.81 -12.25
N THR A 143 -8.88 -22.84 -11.54
CA THR A 143 -7.47 -22.81 -11.10
C THR A 143 -7.31 -23.49 -9.74
N ASN A 144 -6.12 -23.95 -9.40
CA ASN A 144 -5.85 -24.66 -8.14
C ASN A 144 -5.31 -23.74 -7.05
N SER A 145 -4.40 -22.83 -7.42
CA SER A 145 -3.81 -21.83 -6.52
C SER A 145 -4.10 -20.44 -7.06
N THR A 146 -4.85 -19.61 -6.34
CA THR A 146 -5.29 -18.30 -6.83
C THR A 146 -5.31 -17.30 -5.70
N TYR A 147 -4.67 -16.15 -5.92
CA TYR A 147 -4.56 -15.07 -4.97
C TYR A 147 -4.80 -13.74 -5.67
N CYS A 148 -5.35 -12.78 -4.93
CA CYS A 148 -5.74 -11.49 -5.48
C CYS A 148 -5.17 -10.37 -4.61
N LEU A 149 -4.59 -9.37 -5.25
CA LEU A 149 -4.23 -8.09 -4.65
C LEU A 149 -5.09 -6.99 -5.29
N CYS A 150 -5.91 -6.31 -4.48
CA CYS A 150 -6.59 -5.09 -4.90
C CYS A 150 -5.71 -3.90 -4.56
N VAL A 151 -5.38 -3.05 -5.54
CA VAL A 151 -4.49 -1.90 -5.38
C VAL A 151 -5.11 -0.61 -5.92
N GLY A 152 -4.73 0.51 -5.34
CA GLY A 152 -5.11 1.82 -5.84
C GLY A 152 -4.41 2.94 -5.10
N HIS A 153 -4.77 4.17 -5.46
CA HIS A 153 -4.29 5.37 -4.80
C HIS A 153 -4.94 5.52 -3.44
N SER A 154 -4.15 5.46 -2.37
CA SER A 154 -4.67 5.51 -1.00
C SER A 154 -5.46 6.80 -0.74
N LEU A 155 -6.62 6.66 -0.08
CA LEU A 155 -7.37 7.81 0.43
C LEU A 155 -6.65 8.51 1.59
N LEU A 156 -5.85 7.75 2.34
CA LEU A 156 -5.10 8.25 3.48
C LEU A 156 -3.97 9.17 3.03
N ARG A 157 -3.88 10.35 3.65
CA ARG A 157 -2.81 11.33 3.37
C ARG A 157 -1.43 10.86 3.84
N PHE A 158 -1.39 9.97 4.83
CA PHE A 158 -0.14 9.50 5.43
C PHE A 158 -0.20 8.00 5.70
N VAL A 159 0.81 7.27 5.22
CA VAL A 159 1.03 5.87 5.57
C VAL A 159 2.18 5.82 6.59
N ARG A 160 1.87 5.45 7.83
CA ARG A 160 2.87 5.43 8.91
C ARG A 160 3.63 4.11 8.97
N TYR A 161 4.89 4.18 9.38
CA TYR A 161 5.58 3.00 9.88
C TYR A 161 4.84 2.46 11.12
N SER A 162 4.64 1.15 11.15
CA SER A 162 3.98 0.36 12.17
C SER A 162 4.87 -0.87 12.30
N PRO A 163 5.82 -0.88 13.24
CA PRO A 163 6.65 -2.04 13.48
C PRO A 163 5.72 -3.23 13.76
N ARG A 164 5.94 -4.35 13.06
CA ARG A 164 5.29 -5.59 13.45
C ARG A 164 5.99 -6.04 14.74
N PRO A 165 5.25 -6.35 15.82
CA PRO A 165 5.87 -6.94 16.99
C PRO A 165 6.62 -8.19 16.53
N SER A 166 7.90 -8.30 16.85
CA SER A 166 8.64 -9.54 16.65
C SER A 166 7.87 -10.65 17.36
N PRO A 167 7.70 -11.84 16.75
CA PRO A 167 7.22 -12.97 17.51
C PRO A 167 8.15 -13.09 18.72
N SER A 168 7.59 -13.02 19.93
CA SER A 168 8.36 -13.25 21.15
C SER A 168 9.02 -14.60 20.99
N ILE A 169 10.35 -14.61 20.84
CA ILE A 169 11.14 -15.84 20.84
C ILE A 169 11.01 -16.37 22.27
N GLN A 170 10.05 -17.27 22.49
CA GLN A 170 9.97 -18.04 23.71
C GLN A 170 11.13 -19.03 23.64
N TYR A 171 12.23 -18.69 24.31
CA TYR A 171 13.22 -19.68 24.68
C TYR A 171 12.56 -20.57 25.73
N ASN A 172 12.16 -21.78 25.33
CA ASN A 172 11.86 -22.84 26.28
C ASN A 172 13.21 -23.27 26.89
N TYR A 173 13.52 -22.72 28.07
CA TYR A 173 14.56 -23.25 28.94
C TYR A 173 14.03 -24.49 29.67
#